data_AF-A0A285RXK8-F1
#
_entry.id   AF-A0A285RXK8-F1
#
_cell.length_a   1.000
_cell.length_b   1.000
_cell.length_c   1.000
_cell.angle_alpha   90.00
_cell.angle_beta   90.00
_cell.angle_gamma   90.00
#
_symmetry.space_group_name_H-M   'P 1'
#
loop_
_entity.id
_entity.type
_entity.pdbx_description
1 polymer ?
#
loop_
_entity_poly.entity_id
_entity_poly.type
_entity_poly.pdbx_seq_one_letter_code
_entity_poly.pdbx_strand_id
1 'polypeptide(L)' 'MIQKKYDSASQVVSDMKDGATLLVGGFGGRGLPSQLVQYSWSKVQNQHPVKKTRT' A
#
# COMPACT_ATOMS: atom_id res chain seq x y z
N MET A 1 -9.05 23.35 6.71
CA MET A 1 -7.68 23.19 6.14
C MET A 1 -7.44 21.69 5.99
N ILE A 2 -6.93 21.22 4.84
CA ILE A 2 -6.74 19.78 4.57
C ILE A 2 -5.39 19.31 5.16
N GLN A 3 -5.40 18.18 5.86
CA GLN A 3 -4.19 17.51 6.36
C GLN A 3 -3.42 16.90 5.18
N LYS A 4 -2.23 17.44 4.89
CA LYS A 4 -1.40 17.01 3.74
C LYS A 4 -0.08 16.37 4.14
N LYS A 5 0.27 16.40 5.42
CA LYS A 5 1.53 15.85 5.95
C LYS A 5 1.21 14.73 6.92
N TYR A 6 1.92 13.62 6.74
CA TYR A 6 1.78 12.41 7.52
C TYR A 6 3.18 11.88 7.83
N ASP A 7 3.36 11.35 9.02
CA ASP A 7 4.67 10.87 9.48
C ASP A 7 4.85 9.37 9.20
N SER A 8 3.78 8.68 8.78
CA SER A 8 3.82 7.25 8.48
C SER A 8 2.92 6.87 7.29
N ALA A 9 3.32 5.82 6.56
CA ALA A 9 2.52 5.24 5.49
C ALA A 9 1.16 4.71 5.99
N SER A 10 1.10 4.24 7.24
CA SER A 10 -0.13 3.74 7.86
C SER A 10 -1.24 4.79 7.91
N GLN A 11 -0.89 6.03 8.26
CA GLN A 11 -1.81 7.15 8.31
C GLN A 11 -2.27 7.60 6.92
N VAL A 12 -1.38 7.51 5.91
CA VAL A 12 -1.69 7.93 4.53
C VAL A 12 -2.74 7.03 3.87
N VAL A 13 -2.76 5.74 4.23
CA VAL A 13 -3.66 4.75 3.62
C VAL A 13 -4.69 4.20 4.63
N SER A 14 -5.02 4.95 5.67
CA SER A 14 -5.94 4.50 6.72
C SER A 14 -7.39 4.45 6.26
N ASP A 15 -7.77 5.30 5.31
CA ASP A 15 -9.10 5.40 4.71
C ASP A 15 -9.27 4.57 3.43
N MET A 16 -8.17 3.99 2.93
CA MET A 16 -8.17 3.09 1.78
C MET A 16 -8.85 1.76 2.12
N LYS A 17 -9.95 1.46 1.42
CA LYS A 17 -10.72 0.23 1.58
C LYS A 17 -10.18 -0.90 0.69
N ASP A 18 -10.43 -2.13 1.08
CA ASP A 18 -10.13 -3.30 0.25
C ASP A 18 -10.90 -3.21 -1.08
N GLY A 19 -10.24 -3.60 -2.18
CA GLY A 19 -10.79 -3.49 -3.53
C GLY A 19 -10.72 -2.09 -4.16
N ALA A 20 -10.17 -1.09 -3.47
CA ALA A 20 -9.95 0.23 -4.05
C ALA A 20 -8.98 0.18 -5.24
N THR A 21 -9.29 0.95 -6.30
CA THR A 21 -8.38 1.13 -7.44
C THR A 21 -7.39 2.25 -7.14
N LEU A 22 -6.10 1.97 -7.32
CA LEU A 22 -5.01 2.92 -7.12
C LEU A 22 -4.40 3.36 -8.43
N LEU A 23 -4.22 4.67 -8.59
CA LEU A 23 -3.42 5.25 -9.67
C LEU A 23 -2.00 5.47 -9.15
N VAL A 24 -1.02 4.81 -9.78
CA VAL A 24 0.37 4.84 -9.37
C VAL A 24 1.19 5.60 -10.41
N GLY A 25 1.83 6.69 -9.98
CA GLY A 25 2.80 7.41 -10.80
C GLY A 25 4.15 6.70 -10.86
N GLY A 26 4.94 7.05 -11.87
CA GLY A 26 6.26 6.47 -12.12
C GLY A 26 6.38 5.97 -13.56
N PHE A 27 7.62 5.89 -14.05
CA PHE A 27 7.91 5.38 -15.39
C PHE A 27 9.05 4.37 -15.32
N GLY A 28 8.77 3.14 -15.75
CA GLY A 28 9.67 2.00 -15.52
C GLY A 28 9.92 1.82 -14.02
N GLY A 29 11.16 2.00 -13.57
CA GLY A 29 11.55 1.95 -12.16
C GLY A 29 11.74 3.30 -11.46
N ARG A 30 11.62 4.42 -12.18
CA ARG A 30 11.88 5.77 -11.61
C ARG A 30 10.59 6.45 -11.19
N GLY A 31 10.63 7.08 -10.02
CA GLY A 31 9.47 7.80 -9.46
C GLY A 31 8.39 6.89 -8.88
N LEU A 32 8.65 5.58 -8.77
CA LEU A 32 7.73 4.66 -8.12
C LEU A 32 7.65 4.96 -6.62
N PRO A 33 6.43 5.08 -6.04
CA PRO A 33 6.26 5.27 -4.62
C PRO A 33 6.43 3.94 -3.87
N SER A 34 7.62 3.33 -3.98
CA SER A 34 7.90 1.95 -3.55
C SER A 34 7.56 1.69 -2.08
N GLN A 35 7.80 2.66 -1.19
CA GLN A 35 7.46 2.54 0.22
C GLN A 35 5.94 2.41 0.46
N LEU A 36 5.12 3.16 -0.29
CA LEU A 36 3.66 3.08 -0.18
C LEU A 36 3.14 1.78 -0.78
N VAL A 37 3.66 1.38 -1.95
CA VAL A 37 3.29 0.10 -2.59
C VAL A 37 3.63 -1.08 -1.68
N GLN A 38 4.84 -1.08 -1.10
CA GLN A 38 5.27 -2.14 -0.18
C GLN A 38 4.43 -2.19 1.08
N TYR A 39 4.10 -1.04 1.67
CA TYR A 39 3.24 -0.98 2.85
C TYR A 39 1.83 -1.49 2.54
N SER A 40 1.21 -1.05 1.44
CA SER A 40 -0.10 -1.54 1.00
C SER A 40 -0.09 -3.05 0.73
N TRP A 41 0.98 -3.59 0.13
CA TRP A 41 1.15 -5.02 -0.05
C TRP A 41 1.23 -5.78 1.29
N SER A 42 1.95 -5.23 2.27
CA SER A 42 2.04 -5.83 3.60
C SER A 42 0.68 -5.89 4.31
N LYS A 43 -0.18 -4.87 4.12
CA LYS A 43 -1.56 -4.88 4.64
C LYS A 43 -2.36 -6.05 4.06
N VAL A 44 -2.29 -6.25 2.74
CA VAL A 44 -2.98 -7.35 2.05
C VAL A 44 -2.54 -8.71 2.58
N GLN A 45 -1.23 -8.92 2.77
CA GLN A 45 -0.68 -10.17 3.30
C GLN A 45 -1.14 -10.46 4.74
N ASN A 46 -1.25 -9.42 5.58
CA ASN A 46 -1.71 -9.56 6.96
C ASN A 46 -3.21 -9.86 7.06
N GLN A 47 -4.03 -9.31 6.15
CA GLN A 47 -5.47 -9.57 6.10
C GLN A 47 -5.80 -10.94 5.49
N HIS A 48 -5.00 -11.39 4.52
CA HIS A 48 -5.15 -12.67 3.83
C HIS A 48 -3.86 -13.49 3.94
N PRO A 49 -3.58 -14.12 5.10
CA PRO A 49 -2.39 -14.94 5.25
C PRO A 49 -2.47 -16.12 4.29
N VAL A 50 -1.61 -16.12 3.26
CA VAL A 50 -1.46 -17.26 2.37
C VAL A 50 -0.92 -18.42 3.20
N LYS A 51 -1.76 -19.41 3.51
CA LYS A 51 -1.31 -20.67 4.08
C LYS A 51 -0.39 -21.31 3.05
N LYS A 52 0.92 -21.34 3.32
CA LYS A 52 1.87 -22.09 2.51
C LYS A 52 1.53 -23.58 2.64
N THR A 53 0.72 -24.11 1.73
CA THR A 53 0.57 -25.55 1.55
C THR A 53 1.92 -26.07 1.07
N ARG A 54 2.62 -26.81 1.94
CA ARG A 54 3.77 -27.63 1.54
C ARG A 54 3.20 -28.80 0.74
N THR A 55 3.41 -28.80 -0.58
CA THR A 55 3.33 -30.02 -1.41
C THR A 55 4.61 -30.82 -1.24
#